data_AF-A0A935FDA0-F1
#
_entry.id   AF-A0A935FDA0-F1
#
_cell.length_a   1.000
_cell.length_b   1.000
_cell.length_c   1.000
_cell.angle_alpha   90.00
_cell.angle_beta   90.00
_cell.angle_gamma   90.00
#
_symmetry.space_group_name_H-M   'P 1'
#
loop_
_entity.id
_entity.type
_entity.pdbx_description
1 polymer ?
#
loop_
_entity_poly.entity_id
_entity_poly.type
_entity_poly.pdbx_seq_one_letter_code
_entity_poly.pdbx_strand_id
1 'polypeptide(L)'
;MDVYNGILKGIEKSLSGAGSIELRLRPLIPHVKSLGNAYRSSQVYVPYQKSEIQDAYLVTYFPHYYQLIYKILLEEQPDFFKARKNVSLTFIGGGPGSEIFGIAKYISSNAAHIRSLKINLLDINAKDWQHSHSIIETQLLKLILPSNCLVEWNTVVFDISSGDTDKNITDILSKSDLITIQNCLNEISLTKQADTAN
;
A
#
# COMPACT_ATOMS: atom_id res chain seq x y z
N MET A 1 4.43 -12.48 -14.15
CA MET A 1 3.05 -12.00 -14.37
C MET A 1 3.05 -10.49 -14.37
N ASP A 2 2.33 -9.87 -15.29
CA ASP A 2 2.19 -8.42 -15.33
C ASP A 2 1.32 -7.93 -14.16
N VAL A 3 1.79 -6.92 -13.44
CA VAL A 3 1.09 -6.30 -12.29
C VAL A 3 -0.27 -5.76 -12.72
N TYR A 4 -0.37 -5.22 -13.94
CA TYR A 4 -1.63 -4.72 -14.49
C TYR A 4 -2.67 -5.83 -14.59
N ASN A 5 -2.30 -7.01 -15.08
CA ASN A 5 -3.24 -8.13 -15.18
C ASN A 5 -3.77 -8.57 -13.81
N GLY A 6 -2.93 -8.53 -12.77
CA GLY A 6 -3.34 -8.83 -11.41
C GLY A 6 -4.33 -7.79 -10.86
N ILE A 7 -4.07 -6.50 -11.09
CA ILE A 7 -4.97 -5.41 -10.73
C ILE A 7 -6.30 -5.55 -11.46
N LEU A 8 -6.29 -5.68 -12.78
CA LEU A 8 -7.49 -5.79 -13.62
C LEU A 8 -8.36 -6.99 -13.21
N LYS A 9 -7.73 -8.13 -12.91
CA LYS A 9 -8.44 -9.32 -12.40
C LYS A 9 -9.07 -9.09 -11.03
N GLY A 10 -8.43 -8.31 -10.16
CA GLY A 10 -9.00 -7.92 -8.87
C GLY A 10 -10.19 -7.01 -9.00
N ILE A 11 -10.09 -6.00 -9.85
CA ILE A 11 -11.19 -5.10 -10.20
C ILE A 11 -12.34 -5.92 -10.79
N GLU A 12 -12.07 -6.80 -11.75
CA GLU A 12 -13.08 -7.66 -12.38
C GLU A 12 -13.82 -8.55 -11.36
N LYS A 13 -13.08 -9.23 -10.47
CA LYS A 13 -13.67 -10.10 -9.44
C LYS A 13 -14.49 -9.37 -8.38
N SER A 14 -14.19 -8.10 -8.13
CA SER A 14 -14.98 -7.28 -7.22
C SER A 14 -16.38 -6.96 -7.76
N LEU A 15 -16.63 -7.24 -9.05
CA LEU A 15 -17.91 -7.05 -9.70
C LEU A 15 -18.75 -8.32 -9.61
N SER A 16 -19.97 -8.18 -9.10
CA SER A 16 -20.96 -9.26 -8.99
C SER A 16 -21.63 -9.64 -10.32
N GLY A 17 -20.99 -9.43 -11.49
CA GLY A 17 -21.66 -9.59 -12.78
C GLY A 17 -20.74 -9.79 -14.00
N ALA A 18 -21.31 -10.38 -15.05
CA ALA A 18 -20.66 -10.72 -16.32
C ALA A 18 -20.51 -9.52 -17.27
N GLY A 19 -19.90 -8.43 -16.81
CA GLY A 19 -19.53 -7.28 -17.65
C GLY A 19 -18.08 -7.36 -18.13
N SER A 20 -17.78 -6.85 -19.33
CA SER A 20 -16.39 -6.76 -19.81
C SER A 20 -15.61 -5.71 -19.01
N ILE A 21 -14.31 -5.97 -18.75
CA ILE A 21 -13.42 -5.03 -18.05
C ILE A 21 -13.37 -3.65 -18.71
N GLU A 22 -13.55 -3.57 -20.03
CA GLU A 22 -13.58 -2.30 -20.78
C GLU A 22 -14.72 -1.38 -20.31
N LEU A 23 -15.90 -1.94 -20.04
CA LEU A 23 -17.05 -1.19 -19.52
C LEU A 23 -16.78 -0.62 -18.13
N ARG A 24 -15.83 -1.18 -17.38
CA ARG A 24 -15.41 -0.67 -16.07
C ARG A 24 -14.27 0.34 -16.16
N LEU A 25 -13.32 0.17 -17.07
CA LEU A 25 -12.18 1.08 -17.20
C LEU A 25 -12.57 2.46 -17.76
N ARG A 26 -13.51 2.53 -18.71
CA ARG A 26 -13.95 3.82 -19.29
C ARG A 26 -14.50 4.79 -18.21
N PRO A 27 -15.38 4.37 -17.29
CA PRO A 27 -15.81 5.20 -16.16
C PRO A 27 -14.70 5.67 -15.22
N LEU A 28 -13.53 5.04 -15.19
CA LEU A 28 -12.42 5.46 -14.33
C LEU A 28 -11.68 6.70 -14.86
N ILE A 29 -11.78 7.02 -16.16
CA ILE A 29 -11.11 8.17 -16.79
C ILE A 29 -11.31 9.48 -16.00
N PRO A 30 -12.53 9.90 -15.62
CA PRO A 30 -12.71 11.11 -14.82
C PRO A 30 -12.04 11.02 -13.44
N HIS A 31 -12.03 9.84 -12.81
CA HIS A 31 -11.38 9.62 -11.51
C HIS A 31 -9.86 9.71 -11.63
N VAL A 32 -9.26 9.14 -12.68
CA VAL A 32 -7.83 9.28 -12.98
C VAL A 32 -7.45 10.75 -13.18
N LYS A 33 -8.24 11.52 -13.93
CA LYS A 33 -8.02 12.97 -14.10
C LYS A 33 -8.13 13.72 -12.77
N SER A 34 -9.13 13.38 -11.96
CA SER A 34 -9.32 13.98 -10.64
C SER A 34 -8.13 13.71 -9.72
N LEU A 35 -7.64 12.47 -9.69
CA LEU A 35 -6.43 12.10 -8.94
C LEU A 35 -5.22 12.89 -9.44
N GLY A 36 -5.00 12.90 -10.75
CA GLY A 36 -3.88 13.64 -11.37
C GLY A 36 -3.89 15.14 -11.04
N ASN A 37 -5.07 15.75 -10.94
CA ASN A 37 -5.20 17.14 -10.50
C ASN A 37 -4.91 17.30 -9.00
N ALA A 38 -5.41 16.40 -8.16
CA ALA A 38 -5.18 16.44 -6.72
C ALA A 38 -3.68 16.33 -6.37
N TYR A 39 -2.96 15.39 -7.00
CA TYR A 39 -1.54 15.16 -6.75
C TYR A 39 -0.59 16.24 -7.28
N ARG A 40 -1.09 17.23 -8.05
CA ARG A 40 -0.34 18.44 -8.42
C ARG A 40 -0.41 19.53 -7.36
N SER A 41 -1.29 19.39 -6.38
CA SER A 41 -1.40 20.30 -5.24
C SER A 41 -0.34 19.97 -4.19
N SER A 42 0.08 20.98 -3.42
CA SER A 42 0.91 20.79 -2.23
C SER A 42 0.18 20.07 -1.10
N GLN A 43 -1.16 20.16 -1.08
CA GLN A 43 -2.03 19.44 -0.15
C GLN A 43 -3.02 18.60 -0.94
N VAL A 44 -2.97 17.28 -0.72
CA VAL A 44 -3.79 16.29 -1.42
C VAL A 44 -5.01 15.95 -0.57
N TYR A 45 -6.19 16.08 -1.18
CA TYR A 45 -7.44 15.60 -0.61
C TYR A 45 -8.15 14.75 -1.65
N VAL A 46 -8.33 13.46 -1.33
CA VAL A 46 -8.91 12.48 -2.24
C VAL A 46 -9.91 11.61 -1.46
N PRO A 47 -11.12 11.37 -2.00
CA PRO A 47 -12.13 10.56 -1.32
C PRO A 47 -11.86 9.07 -1.53
N TYR A 48 -10.87 8.52 -0.82
CA TYR A 48 -10.46 7.11 -0.93
C TYR A 48 -11.52 6.11 -0.52
N GLN A 49 -12.56 6.51 0.21
CA GLN A 49 -13.69 5.66 0.58
C GLN A 49 -14.48 5.13 -0.64
N LYS A 50 -14.27 5.71 -1.83
CA LYS A 50 -14.93 5.29 -3.08
C LYS A 50 -14.07 4.25 -3.80
N SER A 51 -14.63 3.08 -4.10
CA SER A 51 -13.91 2.00 -4.80
C SER A 51 -13.45 2.42 -6.21
N GLU A 52 -14.20 3.26 -6.92
CA GLU A 52 -13.76 3.79 -8.23
C GLU A 52 -12.49 4.63 -8.13
N ILE A 53 -12.33 5.38 -7.03
CA ILE A 53 -11.14 6.21 -6.80
C ILE A 53 -9.95 5.31 -6.51
N GLN A 54 -10.17 4.26 -5.72
CA GLN A 54 -9.18 3.23 -5.44
C GLN A 54 -8.78 2.46 -6.70
N ASP A 55 -9.75 2.03 -7.51
CA ASP A 55 -9.51 1.38 -8.81
C ASP A 55 -8.67 2.29 -9.72
N ALA A 56 -9.07 3.56 -9.85
CA ALA A 56 -8.34 4.57 -10.62
C ALA A 56 -6.91 4.77 -10.10
N TYR A 57 -6.72 4.74 -8.78
CA TYR A 57 -5.39 4.82 -8.16
C TYR A 57 -4.56 3.59 -8.52
N LEU A 58 -5.11 2.38 -8.35
CA LEU A 58 -4.43 1.12 -8.62
C LEU A 58 -4.00 1.02 -10.08
N VAL A 59 -4.83 1.42 -11.04
CA VAL A 59 -4.41 1.37 -12.45
C VAL A 59 -3.40 2.44 -12.82
N THR A 60 -3.36 3.58 -12.10
CA THR A 60 -2.54 4.74 -12.48
C THR A 60 -1.20 4.78 -11.76
N TYR A 61 -1.19 4.66 -10.43
CA TYR A 61 0.00 4.94 -9.61
C TYR A 61 0.67 3.68 -9.10
N PHE A 62 -0.11 2.66 -8.72
CA PHE A 62 0.41 1.43 -8.12
C PHE A 62 1.54 0.78 -8.94
N PRO A 63 1.44 0.63 -10.28
CA PRO A 63 2.47 -0.03 -11.09
C PRO A 63 3.81 0.70 -11.09
N HIS A 64 3.81 1.99 -10.74
CA HIS A 64 5.01 2.82 -10.65
C HIS A 64 5.56 2.86 -9.22
N TYR A 65 4.68 2.97 -8.22
CA TYR A 65 5.11 3.25 -6.83
C TYR A 65 5.84 2.06 -6.18
N TYR A 66 5.46 0.82 -6.52
CA TYR A 66 6.16 -0.35 -5.98
C TYR A 66 7.61 -0.48 -6.48
N GLN A 67 7.93 0.11 -7.64
CA GLN A 67 9.20 -0.13 -8.32
C GLN A 67 10.39 0.44 -7.54
N LEU A 68 10.19 1.56 -6.85
CA LEU A 68 11.24 2.23 -6.10
C LEU A 68 11.77 1.33 -4.97
N ILE A 69 10.88 0.87 -4.08
CA ILE A 69 11.29 -0.02 -2.98
C ILE A 69 11.85 -1.35 -3.50
N TYR A 70 11.27 -1.89 -4.58
CA TYR A 70 11.80 -3.11 -5.20
C TYR A 70 13.23 -2.94 -5.68
N LYS A 71 13.53 -1.80 -6.35
CA LYS A 71 14.87 -1.47 -6.82
C LYS A 71 15.85 -1.29 -5.67
N ILE A 72 15.47 -0.53 -4.64
CA ILE A 72 16.29 -0.34 -3.43
C ILE A 72 16.66 -1.69 -2.82
N LEU A 73 15.71 -2.61 -2.68
CA LEU A 73 16.00 -3.93 -2.10
C LEU A 73 16.93 -4.80 -2.97
N LEU A 74 16.85 -4.69 -4.30
CA LEU A 74 17.78 -5.40 -5.19
C LEU A 74 19.22 -4.87 -5.08
N GLU A 75 19.38 -3.58 -4.82
CA GLU A 75 20.68 -2.92 -4.68
C GLU A 75 21.27 -3.16 -3.28
N GLU A 76 20.49 -2.93 -2.23
CA GLU A 76 20.94 -3.02 -0.84
C GLU A 76 21.01 -4.47 -0.31
N GLN A 77 20.18 -5.36 -0.84
CA GLN A 77 20.09 -6.78 -0.46
C GLN A 77 20.17 -7.05 1.06
N PRO A 78 19.29 -6.44 1.87
CA PRO A 78 19.52 -6.36 3.30
C PRO A 78 19.50 -7.75 3.96
N ASP A 79 20.48 -7.99 4.82
CA ASP A 79 20.79 -9.32 5.33
C ASP A 79 19.68 -9.95 6.18
N PHE A 80 18.79 -9.14 6.76
CA PHE A 80 17.67 -9.68 7.53
C PHE A 80 16.73 -10.54 6.67
N PHE A 81 16.60 -10.26 5.36
CA PHE A 81 15.84 -11.11 4.45
C PHE A 81 16.53 -12.46 4.17
N LYS A 82 17.84 -12.58 4.41
CA LYS A 82 18.59 -13.84 4.25
C LYS A 82 18.56 -14.71 5.50
N ALA A 83 18.45 -14.09 6.68
CA ALA A 83 18.58 -14.76 7.97
C ALA A 83 17.24 -15.19 8.60
N ARG A 84 16.12 -14.60 8.18
CA ARG A 84 14.83 -14.74 8.88
C ARG A 84 13.81 -15.54 8.08
N LYS A 85 13.01 -16.34 8.79
CA LYS A 85 11.82 -17.01 8.23
C LYS A 85 10.54 -16.20 8.42
N ASN A 86 10.51 -15.33 9.42
CA ASN A 86 9.37 -14.49 9.76
C ASN A 86 9.85 -13.04 9.68
N VAL A 87 9.12 -12.22 8.94
CA VAL A 87 9.48 -10.81 8.74
C VAL A 87 8.30 -9.92 9.08
N SER A 88 8.55 -8.89 9.89
CA SER A 88 7.60 -7.86 10.24
C SER A 88 7.90 -6.58 9.45
N LEU A 89 6.95 -6.16 8.62
CA LEU A 89 7.04 -5.00 7.75
C LEU A 89 6.06 -3.93 8.23
N THR A 90 6.48 -2.67 8.22
CA THR A 90 5.61 -1.54 8.59
C THR A 90 5.69 -0.44 7.56
N PHE A 91 4.53 0.11 7.21
CA PHE A 91 4.34 1.09 6.16
C PHE A 91 3.62 2.29 6.75
N ILE A 92 4.28 3.44 6.79
CA ILE A 92 3.68 4.70 7.26
C ILE A 92 3.24 5.52 6.05
N GLY A 93 1.97 5.90 6.03
CA GLY A 93 1.31 6.42 4.83
C GLY A 93 1.24 5.35 3.74
N GLY A 94 0.98 4.09 4.14
CA GLY A 94 1.05 2.95 3.22
C GLY A 94 -0.04 2.92 2.16
N GLY A 95 -1.07 3.77 2.26
CA GLY A 95 -2.13 3.94 1.27
C GLY A 95 -2.73 2.61 0.80
N PRO A 96 -2.78 2.34 -0.51
CA PRO A 96 -3.25 1.05 -1.00
C PRO A 96 -2.26 -0.10 -0.73
N GLY A 97 -0.99 0.14 -0.45
CA GLY A 97 0.00 -0.91 -0.19
C GLY A 97 0.88 -1.26 -1.40
N SER A 98 1.27 -0.27 -2.20
CA SER A 98 2.17 -0.49 -3.35
C SER A 98 3.53 -1.03 -2.93
N GLU A 99 4.09 -0.51 -1.85
CA GLU A 99 5.39 -0.88 -1.34
C GLU A 99 5.40 -2.34 -0.86
N ILE A 100 4.28 -2.80 -0.29
CA ILE A 100 4.09 -4.20 0.13
C ILE A 100 4.32 -5.14 -1.05
N PHE A 101 3.73 -4.83 -2.21
CA PHE A 101 3.91 -5.65 -3.41
C PHE A 101 5.35 -5.63 -3.92
N GLY A 102 6.02 -4.49 -3.86
CA GLY A 102 7.45 -4.39 -4.23
C GLY A 102 8.33 -5.27 -3.35
N ILE A 103 8.11 -5.23 -2.05
CA ILE A 103 8.84 -6.09 -1.09
C ILE A 103 8.49 -7.56 -1.30
N ALA A 104 7.21 -7.91 -1.45
CA ALA A 104 6.78 -9.28 -1.70
C ALA A 104 7.37 -9.85 -3.00
N LYS A 105 7.50 -9.02 -4.04
CA LYS A 105 8.16 -9.38 -5.29
C LYS A 105 9.64 -9.68 -5.08
N TYR A 106 10.33 -8.84 -4.31
CA TYR A 106 11.73 -9.09 -3.92
C TYR A 106 11.85 -10.41 -3.15
N ILE A 107 11.00 -10.64 -2.15
CA ILE A 107 11.00 -11.86 -1.33
C ILE A 107 10.78 -13.11 -2.17
N SER A 108 9.80 -13.08 -3.09
CA SER A 108 9.51 -14.19 -4.00
C SER A 108 10.74 -14.63 -4.80
N SER A 109 11.53 -13.67 -5.28
CA SER A 109 12.69 -13.95 -6.15
C SER A 109 14.00 -14.19 -5.39
N ASN A 110 14.18 -13.57 -4.21
CA ASN A 110 15.49 -13.52 -3.53
C ASN A 110 15.47 -14.11 -2.10
N ALA A 111 14.30 -14.29 -1.50
CA ALA A 111 14.14 -14.74 -0.12
C ALA A 111 12.97 -15.73 0.06
N ALA A 112 12.80 -16.67 -0.89
CA ALA A 112 11.70 -17.64 -0.93
C ALA A 112 11.66 -18.63 0.27
N HIS A 113 12.65 -18.58 1.15
CA HIS A 113 12.67 -19.32 2.40
C HIS A 113 11.81 -18.67 3.51
N ILE A 114 11.41 -17.41 3.34
CA ILE A 114 10.47 -16.73 4.23
C ILE A 114 9.12 -17.46 4.21
N ARG A 115 8.56 -17.65 5.41
CA ARG A 115 7.34 -18.41 5.68
C ARG A 115 6.23 -17.57 6.28
N SER A 116 6.54 -16.40 6.83
CA SER A 116 5.54 -15.51 7.39
C SER A 116 5.91 -14.05 7.15
N LEU A 117 4.94 -13.28 6.69
CA LEU A 117 4.99 -11.83 6.58
C LEU A 117 3.91 -11.25 7.49
N LYS A 118 4.33 -10.44 8.45
CA LYS A 118 3.44 -9.55 9.18
C LYS A 118 3.51 -8.16 8.53
N ILE A 119 2.38 -7.66 8.07
CA ILE A 119 2.25 -6.36 7.40
C ILE A 119 1.47 -5.46 8.34
N ASN A 120 2.07 -4.34 8.74
CA ASN A 120 1.40 -3.28 9.48
C ASN A 120 1.31 -2.03 8.60
N LEU A 121 0.11 -1.65 8.18
CA LEU A 121 -0.16 -0.47 7.38
C LEU A 121 -0.73 0.62 8.29
N LEU A 122 0.06 1.68 8.49
CA LEU A 122 -0.27 2.83 9.30
C LEU A 122 -0.61 3.98 8.35
N ASP A 123 -1.86 4.44 8.35
CA ASP A 123 -2.31 5.48 7.41
C ASP A 123 -3.45 6.30 8.00
N ILE A 124 -3.55 7.60 7.69
CA ILE A 124 -4.65 8.45 8.15
C ILE A 124 -5.98 8.02 7.54
N ASN A 125 -5.95 7.51 6.31
CA ASN A 125 -7.08 6.97 5.54
C ASN A 125 -7.12 5.43 5.59
N ALA A 126 -6.51 4.82 6.61
CA ALA A 126 -6.43 3.36 6.77
C ALA A 126 -7.77 2.62 6.59
N LYS A 127 -8.88 3.22 7.04
CA LYS A 127 -10.22 2.61 6.91
C LYS A 127 -10.79 2.68 5.50
N ASP A 128 -10.29 3.57 4.66
CA ASP A 128 -10.84 3.83 3.35
C ASP A 128 -10.26 2.89 2.30
N TRP A 129 -9.03 2.41 2.47
CA TRP A 129 -8.30 1.58 1.49
C TRP A 129 -8.70 0.10 1.42
N GLN A 130 -9.78 -0.32 2.09
CA GLN A 130 -10.17 -1.73 2.22
C GLN A 130 -10.32 -2.44 0.87
N HIS A 131 -10.88 -1.77 -0.13
CA HIS A 131 -11.07 -2.34 -1.47
C HIS A 131 -9.72 -2.64 -2.14
N SER A 132 -8.77 -1.69 -2.08
CA SER A 132 -7.43 -1.88 -2.61
C SER A 132 -6.66 -2.97 -1.87
N HIS A 133 -6.71 -2.96 -0.54
CA HIS A 133 -6.06 -3.97 0.30
C HIS A 133 -6.54 -5.38 -0.08
N SER A 134 -7.85 -5.56 -0.26
CA SER A 134 -8.43 -6.84 -0.70
C SER A 134 -7.90 -7.29 -2.07
N ILE A 135 -7.81 -6.38 -3.05
CA ILE A 135 -7.25 -6.70 -4.37
C ILE A 135 -5.78 -7.13 -4.24
N ILE A 136 -4.99 -6.38 -3.49
CA ILE A 136 -3.54 -6.64 -3.36
C ILE A 136 -3.31 -7.96 -2.63
N GLU A 137 -3.96 -8.17 -1.50
CA GLU A 137 -3.81 -9.40 -0.71
C GLU A 137 -4.26 -10.61 -1.52
N THR A 138 -5.44 -10.55 -2.15
CA THR A 138 -6.06 -11.74 -2.77
C THR A 138 -5.62 -12.02 -4.20
N GLN A 139 -5.24 -10.99 -4.96
CA GLN A 139 -4.85 -11.15 -6.37
C GLN A 139 -3.37 -10.91 -6.64
N LEU A 140 -2.68 -10.07 -5.87
CA LEU A 140 -1.27 -9.80 -6.14
C LEU A 140 -0.37 -10.66 -5.28
N LEU A 141 -0.48 -10.56 -3.95
CA LEU A 141 0.39 -11.27 -3.02
C LEU A 141 0.27 -12.78 -3.14
N LYS A 142 -0.97 -13.31 -3.19
CA LYS A 142 -1.22 -14.75 -3.37
C LYS A 142 -0.62 -15.35 -4.65
N LEU A 143 -0.37 -14.54 -5.67
CA LEU A 143 0.18 -15.01 -6.95
C LEU A 143 1.71 -15.02 -6.98
N ILE A 144 2.36 -14.19 -6.17
CA ILE A 144 3.82 -14.04 -6.20
C ILE A 144 4.49 -14.68 -4.99
N LEU A 145 3.84 -14.70 -3.83
CA LEU A 145 4.42 -15.30 -2.64
C LEU A 145 4.33 -16.83 -2.73
N PRO A 146 5.30 -17.56 -2.13
CA PRO A 146 5.20 -19.00 -1.98
C PRO A 146 3.87 -19.39 -1.31
N SER A 147 3.25 -20.48 -1.73
CA SER A 147 1.95 -20.94 -1.21
C SER A 147 1.95 -21.26 0.28
N ASN A 148 3.12 -21.51 0.86
CA ASN A 148 3.34 -21.75 2.28
C ASN A 148 3.76 -20.49 3.06
N CYS A 149 3.77 -19.32 2.42
CA CYS A 149 4.03 -18.05 3.08
C CYS A 149 2.72 -17.50 3.65
N LEU A 150 2.62 -17.45 4.97
CA LEU A 150 1.49 -16.85 5.68
C LEU A 150 1.61 -15.34 5.66
N VAL A 151 0.50 -14.65 5.40
CA VAL A 151 0.44 -13.18 5.41
C VAL A 151 -0.55 -12.76 6.50
N GLU A 152 -0.06 -12.03 7.50
CA GLU A 152 -0.87 -11.35 8.52
C GLU A 152 -0.96 -9.88 8.13
N TRP A 153 -2.16 -9.42 7.78
CA TRP A 153 -2.40 -8.03 7.38
C TRP A 153 -3.09 -7.26 8.51
N ASN A 154 -2.43 -6.20 8.99
CA ASN A 154 -2.94 -5.31 10.02
C ASN A 154 -2.95 -3.87 9.51
N THR A 155 -4.10 -3.22 9.56
CA THR A 155 -4.27 -1.83 9.13
C THR A 155 -4.70 -0.98 10.32
N VAL A 156 -4.00 0.11 10.59
CA VAL A 156 -4.23 0.97 11.76
C VAL A 156 -4.29 2.43 11.33
N VAL A 157 -5.30 3.15 11.84
CA VAL A 157 -5.39 4.60 11.63
C VAL A 157 -4.26 5.27 12.38
N PHE A 158 -3.41 6.00 11.66
CA PHE A 158 -2.27 6.69 12.23
C PHE A 158 -1.98 7.99 11.49
N ASP A 159 -1.96 9.09 12.23
CA ASP A 159 -1.57 10.41 11.73
C ASP A 159 -0.15 10.71 12.22
N ILE A 160 0.83 10.64 11.31
CA ILE A 160 2.24 10.92 11.63
C ILE A 160 2.47 12.37 12.10
N SER A 161 1.56 13.30 11.81
CA SER A 161 1.67 14.70 12.23
C SER A 161 1.10 15.02 13.60
N SER A 162 0.33 14.10 14.19
CA SER A 162 -0.32 14.35 15.47
C SER A 162 0.67 14.44 16.63
N GLY A 163 1.86 13.84 16.49
CA GLY A 163 2.81 13.64 17.59
C GLY A 163 2.35 12.60 18.62
N ASP A 164 1.14 12.05 18.47
CA ASP A 164 0.55 11.06 19.36
C ASP A 164 0.89 9.65 18.89
N THR A 165 1.80 9.00 19.60
CA THR A 165 2.05 7.55 19.51
C THR A 165 1.51 6.86 20.75
N ASP A 166 0.46 6.07 20.58
CA ASP A 166 0.00 5.20 21.66
C ASP A 166 0.93 3.98 21.83
N LYS A 167 0.65 3.19 22.87
CA LYS A 167 1.40 1.96 23.15
C LYS A 167 1.34 0.96 21.99
N ASN A 168 0.22 0.89 21.27
CA ASN A 168 0.05 -0.05 20.17
C ASN A 168 0.95 0.33 18.98
N ILE A 169 0.99 1.61 18.59
CA ILE A 169 1.89 2.08 17.53
C ILE A 169 3.35 1.87 17.93
N THR A 170 3.71 2.17 19.18
CA THR A 170 5.07 1.94 19.70
C THR A 170 5.45 0.46 19.65
N ASP A 171 4.53 -0.43 20.03
CA ASP A 171 4.72 -1.88 19.98
C ASP A 171 4.85 -2.40 18.54
N ILE A 172 4.13 -1.81 17.58
CA ILE A 172 4.27 -2.14 16.15
C ILE A 172 5.67 -1.75 15.68
N LEU A 173 6.06 -0.48 15.85
CA LEU A 173 7.32 0.06 15.35
C LEU A 173 8.55 -0.64 15.95
N SER A 174 8.52 -0.94 17.25
CA SER A 174 9.63 -1.62 17.94
C SER A 174 9.84 -3.08 17.49
N LYS A 175 8.83 -3.70 16.90
CA LYS A 175 8.86 -5.10 16.41
C LYS A 175 9.02 -5.18 14.90
N SER A 176 9.16 -4.06 14.20
CA SER A 176 9.33 -4.02 12.75
C SER A 176 10.77 -4.36 12.37
N ASP A 177 10.94 -5.21 11.38
CA ASP A 177 12.24 -5.51 10.75
C ASP A 177 12.58 -4.50 9.66
N LEU A 178 11.54 -3.95 9.01
CA LEU A 178 11.64 -2.87 8.04
C LEU A 178 10.48 -1.90 8.23
N ILE A 179 10.81 -0.62 8.31
CA ILE A 179 9.85 0.48 8.31
C ILE A 179 10.04 1.25 7.00
N THR A 180 8.95 1.51 6.30
CA THR A 180 8.93 2.30 5.06
C THR A 180 8.03 3.52 5.24
N ILE A 181 8.49 4.65 4.71
CA ILE A 181 7.74 5.91 4.65
C ILE A 181 7.93 6.42 3.23
N GLN A 182 6.89 6.38 2.40
CA GLN A 182 7.00 6.72 0.99
C GLN A 182 5.70 7.36 0.49
N ASN A 183 5.85 8.36 -0.39
CA ASN A 183 4.75 8.96 -1.16
C ASN A 183 3.54 9.47 -0.35
N CYS A 184 3.73 9.84 0.93
CA CYS A 184 2.65 10.27 1.82
C CYS A 184 2.76 11.73 2.29
N LEU A 185 3.85 12.44 1.98
CA LEU A 185 4.11 13.77 2.54
C LEU A 185 3.06 14.82 2.16
N ASN A 186 2.56 14.78 0.92
CA ASN A 186 1.55 15.75 0.45
C ASN A 186 0.16 15.50 1.05
N GLU A 187 -0.05 14.36 1.72
CA GLU A 187 -1.29 13.98 2.39
C GLU A 187 -1.27 14.34 3.89
N ILE A 188 -0.11 14.77 4.40
CA ILE A 188 0.04 15.25 5.77
C ILE A 188 -0.33 16.73 5.82
N SER A 189 -1.31 17.09 6.64
CA SER A 189 -1.71 18.49 6.81
C SER A 189 -0.71 19.24 7.69
N LEU A 190 -0.07 20.29 7.15
CA LEU A 190 0.90 21.11 7.89
C LEU A 190 0.26 22.09 8.90
N THR A 191 -1.07 22.12 9.01
CA THR A 191 -1.81 23.07 9.85
C THR A 191 -2.13 22.49 11.23
N LYS A 192 -1.10 22.34 12.08
CA LYS A 192 -1.26 22.23 13.55
C LYS A 192 -0.20 23.01 14.35
N GLN A 193 0.48 24.00 13.74
CA GLN A 193 1.36 24.93 14.45
C GLN A 193 0.95 26.39 14.18
N ALA A 194 -0.20 26.80 14.69
CA ALA A 194 -0.52 28.22 14.92
C ALA A 194 -1.79 28.34 15.79
N ASP A 195 -1.79 27.83 17.03
CA ASP A 195 -2.86 28.12 18.00
C ASP A 195 -2.42 27.98 19.47
N THR A 196 -1.13 28.18 19.77
CA THR A 196 -0.64 28.36 21.14
C THR A 196 0.41 29.47 21.23
N ALA A 197 -0.03 30.70 20.95
CA ALA A 197 0.62 31.92 21.43
C ALA A 197 -0.40 33.06 21.38
N ASN A 198 -1.24 33.16 22.40
CA ASN A 198 -1.92 34.38 22.83
C ASN A 198 -2.00 34.35 24.36
#